data_AF-A0A8C1WWR5-F1
#
_entry.id   AF-A0A8C1WWR5-F1
#
_cell.length_a   1.000
_cell.length_b   1.000
_cell.length_c   1.000
_cell.angle_alpha   90.00
_cell.angle_beta   90.00
_cell.angle_gamma   90.00
#
_symmetry.space_group_name_H-M   'P 1'
#
loop_
_entity.id
_entity.type
_entity.pdbx_description
1 polymer ?
#
loop_
_entity_poly.entity_id
_entity_poly.type
_entity_poly.pdbx_seq_one_letter_code
_entity_poly.pdbx_strand_id
1 'polypeptide(L)'
;MTTTCDSCPMKTYTHVPNGFIECLPCSVCDTSDGLRVKQACTLTSDTVCEPLLGYYCIDLLYNCKRAMKHSSCSPGQYINQTGQSFISRAALIYIAGSYSDGTFCKLHTNCESLDKTTISEGTDTTDAECSDRPPSYLLTLILCLCGVCLLLFIIIIVIIVMKKNEQNSGLNLVATQDMDL
;
A
#
# COMPACT_ATOMS: atom_id res chain seq x y z
N MET A 1 13.70 -7.65 68.14
CA MET A 1 14.54 -7.07 67.08
C MET A 1 13.62 -6.24 66.20
N THR A 2 13.83 -4.93 66.11
CA THR A 2 13.05 -4.00 65.29
C THR A 2 13.93 -3.46 64.17
N THR A 3 13.45 -3.49 62.94
CA THR A 3 14.10 -2.90 61.77
C THR A 3 13.62 -1.46 61.61
N THR A 4 14.54 -0.55 61.28
CA THR A 4 14.22 0.86 60.98
C THR A 4 14.34 1.06 59.46
N CYS A 5 13.34 1.69 58.86
CA CYS A 5 13.29 1.92 57.42
C CYS A 5 13.04 3.41 57.13
N ASP A 6 13.79 3.95 56.17
CA ASP A 6 13.59 5.30 55.66
C ASP A 6 12.95 5.28 54.27
N SER A 7 12.34 6.41 53.89
CA SER A 7 11.80 6.59 52.54
C SER A 7 12.92 6.75 51.52
N CYS A 8 12.71 6.22 50.31
CA CYS A 8 13.67 6.37 49.22
C CYS A 8 13.87 7.85 48.84
N PRO A 9 15.11 8.30 48.63
CA PRO A 9 15.39 9.64 48.13
C PRO A 9 14.91 9.81 46.68
N MET A 10 14.81 11.07 46.21
CA MET A 10 14.43 11.36 44.83
C MET A 10 15.30 10.61 43.82
N LYS A 11 14.69 10.16 42.72
CA LYS A 11 15.33 9.36 41.65
C LYS A 11 15.80 7.98 42.10
N THR A 12 15.25 7.46 43.19
CA THR A 12 15.41 6.06 43.60
C THR A 12 14.08 5.43 44.00
N TYR A 13 14.01 4.10 43.98
CA TYR A 13 12.79 3.36 44.24
C TYR A 13 13.04 1.99 44.89
N THR A 14 11.97 1.36 45.38
CA THR A 14 12.01 -0.02 45.86
C THR A 14 10.70 -0.76 45.55
N HIS A 15 10.77 -1.89 44.83
CA HIS A 15 9.55 -2.56 44.34
C HIS A 15 8.69 -3.23 45.41
N VAL A 16 9.33 -3.81 46.43
CA VAL A 16 8.69 -4.64 47.45
C VAL A 16 9.35 -4.40 48.80
N PRO A 17 8.67 -4.67 49.93
CA PRO A 17 9.31 -4.68 51.24
C PRO A 17 10.55 -5.59 51.23
N ASN A 18 11.69 -5.04 51.59
CA ASN A 18 12.97 -5.74 51.57
C ASN A 18 13.88 -5.23 52.70
N GLY A 19 15.06 -5.84 52.81
CA GLY A 19 16.11 -5.44 53.76
C GLY A 19 17.29 -4.71 53.10
N PHE A 20 17.07 -4.03 51.97
CA PHE A 20 18.13 -3.26 51.33
C PHE A 20 18.51 -2.05 52.18
N ILE A 21 19.82 -1.80 52.24
CA ILE A 21 20.37 -0.64 52.93
C ILE A 21 20.16 0.63 52.08
N GLU A 22 20.10 0.48 50.75
CA GLU A 22 19.93 1.57 49.80
C GLU A 22 18.82 1.24 48.78
N CYS A 23 18.16 2.29 48.29
CA CYS A 23 17.16 2.17 47.23
C CYS A 23 17.78 2.01 45.85
N LEU A 24 17.02 1.44 44.91
CA LEU A 24 17.47 1.23 43.54
C LEU A 24 17.41 2.55 42.75
N PRO A 25 18.43 2.88 41.93
CA PRO A 25 18.37 4.06 41.08
C PRO A 25 17.30 3.89 40.00
N CYS A 26 16.57 4.96 39.71
CA CYS A 26 15.62 4.96 38.60
C CYS A 26 16.35 4.93 37.24
N SER A 27 15.81 4.19 36.30
CA SER A 27 16.21 4.18 34.90
C SER A 27 16.03 5.55 34.26
N VAL A 28 16.96 5.90 33.36
CA VAL A 28 16.94 7.13 32.56
C VAL A 28 16.57 6.79 31.12
N CYS A 29 15.57 7.46 30.57
CA CYS A 29 15.19 7.32 29.17
C CYS A 29 15.89 8.40 28.35
N ASP A 30 17.05 8.07 27.76
CA ASP A 30 17.82 9.04 26.98
C ASP A 30 17.28 9.17 25.55
N THR A 31 17.05 10.40 25.14
CA THR A 31 16.69 10.73 23.76
C THR A 31 17.78 10.36 22.75
N SER A 32 19.06 10.35 23.15
CA SER A 32 20.17 9.90 22.28
C SER A 32 20.08 8.41 21.98
N ASP A 33 19.48 7.64 22.88
CA ASP A 33 19.17 6.21 22.68
C ASP A 33 17.83 6.00 21.99
N GLY A 34 17.18 7.06 21.52
CA GLY A 34 15.91 7.00 20.82
C GLY A 34 14.70 6.76 21.74
N LEU A 35 14.80 7.09 23.03
CA LEU A 35 13.79 6.79 24.04
C LEU A 35 13.06 8.03 24.56
N ARG A 36 11.90 7.79 25.16
CA ARG A 36 11.15 8.74 25.99
C ARG A 36 10.55 8.05 27.21
N VAL A 37 10.18 8.84 28.20
CA VAL A 37 9.49 8.35 29.41
C VAL A 37 8.05 7.98 29.05
N LYS A 38 7.69 6.72 29.27
CA LYS A 38 6.30 6.24 29.24
C LYS A 38 5.64 6.41 30.61
N GLN A 39 6.37 6.00 31.66
CA GLN A 39 5.94 6.11 33.04
C GLN A 39 7.11 6.63 33.89
N ALA A 40 6.85 7.66 34.68
CA ALA A 40 7.85 8.24 35.57
C ALA A 40 8.15 7.32 36.76
N CYS A 41 9.38 7.42 37.27
CA CYS A 41 9.76 6.74 38.50
C CYS A 41 8.92 7.21 39.70
N THR A 42 8.62 6.28 40.59
CA THR A 42 7.98 6.54 41.88
C THR A 42 8.83 5.94 42.99
N LEU A 43 8.47 6.18 44.26
CA LEU A 43 9.16 5.55 45.40
C LEU A 43 9.10 4.02 45.37
N THR A 44 8.15 3.44 44.62
CA THR A 44 7.93 1.99 44.56
C THR A 44 8.06 1.36 43.17
N SER A 45 8.35 2.16 42.14
CA SER A 45 8.44 1.66 40.77
C SER A 45 9.50 2.40 39.95
N ASP A 46 10.25 1.66 39.15
CA ASP A 46 11.19 2.23 38.20
C ASP A 46 10.51 3.11 37.13
N THR A 47 11.30 3.94 36.45
CA THR A 47 10.92 4.57 35.18
C THR A 47 10.72 3.50 34.11
N VAL A 48 9.63 3.59 33.34
CA VAL A 48 9.42 2.79 32.13
C VAL A 48 9.70 3.65 30.91
N CYS A 49 10.62 3.20 30.07
CA CYS A 49 11.01 3.83 28.81
C CYS A 49 10.29 3.17 27.63
N GLU A 50 9.96 3.99 26.64
CA GLU A 50 9.47 3.55 25.33
C GLU A 50 10.21 4.29 24.20
N PRO A 51 10.18 3.78 22.96
CA PRO A 51 10.75 4.48 21.82
C PRO A 51 10.14 5.86 21.58
N LEU A 52 10.94 6.76 21.02
CA LEU A 52 10.46 7.97 20.38
C LEU A 52 9.52 7.64 19.21
N LEU A 53 8.69 8.60 18.80
CA LEU A 53 7.86 8.46 17.61
C LEU A 53 8.73 8.16 16.37
N GLY A 54 8.39 7.11 15.63
CA GLY A 54 9.15 6.66 14.46
C GLY A 54 10.43 5.89 14.81
N TYR A 55 10.58 5.42 16.05
CA TYR A 55 11.66 4.54 16.49
C TYR A 55 11.08 3.20 16.96
N TYR A 56 11.91 2.14 16.95
CA TYR A 56 11.57 0.81 17.46
C TYR A 56 12.64 0.28 18.40
N CYS A 57 12.25 -0.48 19.43
CA CYS A 57 13.18 -1.09 20.36
C CYS A 57 14.04 -2.16 19.67
N ILE A 58 15.35 -2.10 19.93
CA ILE A 58 16.31 -3.10 19.42
C ILE A 58 16.35 -4.33 20.35
N ASP A 59 16.11 -4.10 21.63
CA ASP A 59 16.23 -5.10 22.70
C ASP A 59 14.85 -5.56 23.16
N LEU A 60 14.69 -6.87 23.38
CA LEU A 60 13.41 -7.52 23.72
C LEU A 60 13.08 -7.47 25.22
N LEU A 61 13.72 -6.56 25.96
CA LEU A 61 13.51 -6.44 27.40
C LEU A 61 12.22 -5.67 27.70
N TYR A 62 11.63 -5.96 28.85
CA TYR A 62 10.44 -5.27 29.38
C TYR A 62 10.56 -3.74 29.40
N ASN A 63 11.78 -3.22 29.61
CA ASN A 63 12.09 -1.79 29.58
C ASN A 63 13.06 -1.52 28.43
N CYS A 64 12.61 -0.75 27.43
CA CYS A 64 13.39 -0.48 26.22
C CYS A 64 14.64 0.33 26.56
N LYS A 65 15.83 -0.24 26.35
CA LYS A 65 17.11 0.41 26.66
C LYS A 65 17.72 1.15 25.48
N ARG A 66 17.35 0.76 24.26
CA ARG A 66 17.81 1.39 23.03
C ARG A 66 16.80 1.20 21.92
N ALA A 67 16.55 2.27 21.18
CA ALA A 67 15.68 2.28 20.03
C ALA A 67 16.42 2.79 18.78
N MET A 68 16.05 2.24 17.63
CA MET A 68 16.56 2.67 16.33
C MET A 68 15.45 3.41 15.60
N LYS A 69 15.82 4.49 14.89
CA LYS A 69 14.88 5.18 14.01
C LYS A 69 14.45 4.22 12.91
N HIS A 70 13.17 4.21 12.56
CA HIS A 70 12.73 3.59 11.31
C HIS A 70 13.54 4.18 10.15
N SER A 71 14.19 3.33 9.37
CA SER A 71 14.89 3.76 8.16
C SER A 71 13.88 4.20 7.10
N SER A 72 14.28 5.17 6.28
CA SER A 72 13.70 5.32 4.93
C SER A 72 13.89 3.99 4.20
N CYS A 73 12.81 3.35 3.79
CA CYS A 73 12.86 2.05 3.13
C CYS A 73 13.63 2.21 1.82
N SER A 74 14.70 1.44 1.61
CA SER A 74 15.27 1.29 0.26
C SER A 74 14.33 0.40 -0.58
N PRO A 75 14.34 0.49 -1.92
CA PRO A 75 13.49 -0.34 -2.75
C PRO A 75 13.70 -1.83 -2.40
N GLY A 76 12.62 -2.52 -2.01
CA GLY A 76 12.67 -3.94 -1.61
C GLY A 76 12.91 -4.23 -0.13
N GLN A 77 12.89 -3.21 0.74
CA GLN A 77 12.92 -3.38 2.20
C GLN A 77 11.52 -3.24 2.81
N TYR A 78 11.12 -4.19 3.66
CA TYR A 78 9.90 -4.07 4.45
C TYR A 78 10.19 -4.31 5.94
N ILE A 79 9.30 -3.79 6.80
CA ILE A 79 9.30 -4.05 8.24
C ILE A 79 7.93 -4.65 8.58
N ASN A 80 7.88 -5.93 8.93
CA ASN A 80 6.64 -6.58 9.36
C ASN A 80 6.31 -6.14 10.79
N GLN A 81 5.29 -5.30 10.96
CA GLN A 81 4.76 -4.96 12.28
C GLN A 81 3.51 -5.78 12.58
N THR A 82 3.70 -6.97 13.14
CA THR A 82 2.67 -7.53 14.01
C THR A 82 2.68 -6.70 15.29
N GLY A 83 1.60 -5.99 15.57
CA GLY A 83 1.46 -5.04 16.70
C GLY A 83 1.52 -5.70 18.09
N GLN A 84 2.66 -6.25 18.46
CA GLN A 84 3.00 -6.64 19.81
C GLN A 84 4.34 -6.02 20.16
N SER A 85 4.37 -5.38 21.32
CA SER A 85 5.49 -4.64 21.91
C SER A 85 6.74 -5.49 22.22
N PHE A 86 6.88 -6.67 21.60
CA PHE A 86 7.94 -7.64 21.83
C PHE A 86 8.17 -8.49 20.56
N ILE A 87 9.41 -8.44 20.00
CA ILE A 87 10.06 -9.43 19.10
C ILE A 87 9.53 -9.43 17.64
N SER A 88 10.32 -9.43 16.55
CA SER A 88 11.53 -10.20 16.29
C SER A 88 12.49 -9.56 15.28
N ARG A 89 13.76 -9.95 15.40
CA ARG A 89 14.87 -9.70 14.46
C ARG A 89 14.84 -10.66 13.27
N ALA A 90 13.74 -11.36 13.02
CA ALA A 90 13.67 -12.48 12.09
C ALA A 90 12.47 -12.33 11.14
N ALA A 91 12.68 -11.56 10.08
CA ALA A 91 12.38 -11.96 8.70
C ALA A 91 12.46 -10.70 7.81
N LEU A 92 13.68 -10.29 7.45
CA LEU A 92 13.86 -9.62 6.16
C LEU A 92 13.63 -10.71 5.10
N ILE A 93 12.40 -10.96 4.66
CA ILE A 93 12.19 -11.65 3.38
C ILE A 93 12.46 -10.56 2.33
N TYR A 94 13.33 -10.82 1.37
CA TYR A 94 13.53 -9.92 0.25
C TYR A 94 12.31 -10.08 -0.67
N ILE A 95 11.32 -9.18 -0.57
CA ILE A 95 10.24 -9.09 -1.55
C ILE A 95 10.29 -7.67 -2.14
N ALA A 96 10.55 -7.60 -3.44
CA ALA A 96 10.56 -6.34 -4.19
C ALA A 96 9.17 -5.67 -4.13
N GLY A 97 9.14 -4.35 -3.99
CA GLY A 97 7.90 -3.54 -4.04
C GLY A 97 7.40 -3.07 -2.68
N SER A 98 8.06 -2.07 -2.08
CA SER A 98 7.63 -1.44 -0.81
C SER A 98 7.88 0.07 -0.81
N TYR A 99 7.07 0.81 -0.05
CA TYR A 99 7.19 2.26 0.13
C TYR A 99 7.08 2.67 1.60
N SER A 100 7.61 3.83 1.96
CA SER A 100 7.39 4.44 3.27
C SER A 100 6.21 5.41 3.25
N ASP A 101 5.29 5.29 4.22
CA ASP A 101 4.22 6.28 4.46
C ASP A 101 4.61 7.36 5.49
N GLY A 102 5.90 7.46 5.81
CA GLY A 102 6.43 8.35 6.84
C GLY A 102 6.43 7.77 8.26
N THR A 103 5.74 6.65 8.50
CA THR A 103 5.76 5.97 9.80
C THR A 103 6.25 4.52 9.69
N PHE A 104 5.88 3.81 8.62
CA PHE A 104 6.19 2.40 8.41
C PHE A 104 6.56 2.10 6.94
N CYS A 105 7.26 0.99 6.72
CA CYS A 105 7.43 0.41 5.38
C CYS A 105 6.22 -0.47 5.05
N LYS A 106 5.47 -0.11 4.01
CA LYS A 106 4.32 -0.85 3.50
C LYS A 106 4.67 -1.53 2.19
N LEU A 107 4.06 -2.68 1.92
CA LEU A 107 4.17 -3.32 0.62
C LEU A 107 3.38 -2.51 -0.42
N HIS A 108 3.88 -2.44 -1.65
CA HIS A 108 3.12 -1.86 -2.75
C HIS A 108 1.82 -2.64 -2.99
N THR A 109 0.78 -1.91 -3.36
CA THR A 109 -0.49 -2.49 -3.80
C THR A 109 -0.28 -3.24 -5.10
N ASN A 110 -0.58 -4.55 -5.10
CA ASN A 110 -0.61 -5.33 -6.32
C ASN A 110 -1.96 -5.09 -7.04
N CYS A 111 -1.97 -4.24 -8.06
CA CYS A 111 -3.20 -3.93 -8.79
C CYS A 111 -3.80 -5.14 -9.53
N GLU A 112 -2.98 -6.11 -9.93
CA GLU A 112 -3.44 -7.31 -10.63
C GLU A 112 -4.26 -8.22 -9.72
N SER A 113 -3.86 -8.38 -8.44
CA SER A 113 -4.63 -9.16 -7.46
C SER A 113 -5.99 -8.53 -7.14
N LEU A 114 -6.19 -7.26 -7.49
CA LEU A 114 -7.45 -6.51 -7.35
C LEU A 114 -8.25 -6.44 -8.66
N ASP A 115 -7.85 -7.17 -9.71
CA ASP A 115 -8.45 -7.12 -11.05
C ASP A 115 -8.47 -5.69 -11.65
N LYS A 116 -7.48 -4.88 -11.27
CA LYS A 116 -7.27 -3.51 -11.73
C LYS A 116 -6.08 -3.43 -12.67
N THR A 117 -5.84 -2.25 -13.20
CA THR A 117 -4.69 -1.94 -14.07
C THR A 117 -3.78 -0.94 -13.34
N THR A 118 -2.47 -1.19 -13.33
CA THR A 118 -1.50 -0.25 -12.75
C THR A 118 -1.40 0.99 -13.63
N ILE A 119 -1.68 2.17 -13.06
CA ILE A 119 -1.51 3.48 -13.71
C ILE A 119 -0.08 3.98 -13.52
N SER A 120 0.42 3.85 -12.29
CA SER A 120 1.77 4.23 -11.90
C SER A 120 2.36 3.16 -11.01
N GLU A 121 3.59 2.78 -11.30
CA GLU A 121 4.39 1.93 -10.41
C GLU A 121 4.64 2.67 -9.09
N GLY A 122 4.69 1.92 -8.00
CA GLY A 122 5.05 2.45 -6.70
C GLY A 122 6.54 2.85 -6.66
N THR A 123 6.86 3.83 -5.81
CA THR A 123 8.24 4.27 -5.53
C THR A 123 8.60 3.97 -4.07
N ASP A 124 9.81 4.32 -3.64
CA ASP A 124 10.23 4.17 -2.24
C ASP A 124 9.41 5.03 -1.26
N THR A 125 8.67 6.02 -1.78
CA THR A 125 7.87 6.98 -1.00
C THR A 125 6.39 6.98 -1.34
N THR A 126 5.97 6.29 -2.41
CA THR A 126 4.58 6.29 -2.87
C THR A 126 4.14 4.89 -3.25
N ASP A 127 2.87 4.58 -2.99
CA ASP A 127 2.28 3.33 -3.42
C ASP A 127 2.06 3.28 -4.94
N ALA A 128 1.79 2.08 -5.48
CA ALA A 128 1.30 1.91 -6.83
C ALA A 128 -0.15 2.42 -6.94
N GLU A 129 -0.46 3.09 -8.05
CA GLU A 129 -1.81 3.60 -8.32
C GLU A 129 -2.57 2.65 -9.25
N CYS A 130 -3.80 2.30 -8.88
CA CYS A 130 -4.63 1.34 -9.62
C CYS A 130 -5.86 2.00 -10.24
N SER A 131 -6.20 1.63 -11.49
CA SER A 131 -7.46 1.99 -12.16
C SER A 131 -8.37 0.79 -12.37
N ASP A 132 -9.67 1.03 -12.40
CA ASP A 132 -10.62 0.04 -12.87
C ASP A 132 -10.36 -0.31 -14.34
N ARG A 133 -10.50 -1.60 -14.67
CA ARG A 133 -10.46 -2.04 -16.06
C ARG A 133 -11.70 -1.53 -16.78
N PRO A 134 -11.58 -1.09 -18.04
CA PRO A 134 -12.76 -0.79 -18.83
C PRO A 134 -13.60 -2.07 -18.94
N PRO A 135 -14.93 -1.96 -18.85
CA PRO A 135 -15.78 -3.13 -18.93
C PRO A 135 -15.59 -3.87 -20.25
N SER A 136 -15.40 -5.19 -20.17
CA SER A 136 -15.16 -6.05 -21.34
C SER A 136 -16.27 -5.98 -22.40
N TYR A 137 -17.50 -5.65 -22.00
CA TYR A 137 -18.64 -5.49 -22.90
C TYR A 137 -18.51 -4.30 -23.86
N LEU A 138 -17.66 -3.31 -23.56
CA LEU A 138 -17.49 -2.13 -24.40
C LEU A 138 -16.87 -2.49 -25.76
N LEU A 139 -15.88 -3.40 -25.75
CA LEU A 139 -15.26 -3.92 -26.97
C LEU A 139 -16.28 -4.73 -27.79
N THR A 140 -17.07 -5.58 -27.13
CA THR A 140 -18.13 -6.38 -27.76
C THR A 140 -19.19 -5.48 -28.41
N LEU A 141 -19.58 -4.39 -27.74
CA LEU A 141 -20.55 -3.42 -28.26
C LEU A 141 -20.03 -2.71 -29.51
N ILE A 142 -18.76 -2.28 -29.51
CA ILE A 142 -18.12 -1.62 -30.65
C ILE A 142 -18.06 -2.57 -31.86
N LEU A 143 -17.63 -3.82 -31.65
CA LEU A 143 -17.57 -4.82 -32.72
C LEU A 143 -18.95 -5.11 -33.32
N CYS A 144 -19.99 -5.22 -32.48
CA CYS A 144 -21.37 -5.38 -32.94
C CYS A 144 -21.84 -4.17 -33.75
N LEU A 145 -21.62 -2.94 -33.27
CA LEU A 145 -21.99 -1.71 -33.98
C LEU A 145 -21.30 -1.62 -35.35
N CYS A 146 -19.99 -1.86 -35.40
CA CYS A 146 -19.24 -1.88 -36.65
C CYS A 146 -19.77 -2.95 -37.62
N GLY A 147 -20.08 -4.15 -37.12
CA GLY A 147 -20.67 -5.22 -37.93
C GLY A 147 -22.00 -4.82 -38.55
N VAL A 148 -22.91 -4.21 -37.78
CA VAL A 148 -24.21 -3.73 -38.27
C VAL A 148 -24.02 -2.62 -39.31
N CYS A 149 -23.14 -1.65 -39.06
CA CYS A 149 -22.85 -0.57 -40.02
C CYS A 149 -22.30 -1.10 -41.35
N LEU A 150 -21.40 -2.09 -41.31
CA LEU A 150 -20.87 -2.73 -42.52
C LEU A 150 -21.97 -3.44 -43.31
N LEU A 151 -22.85 -4.20 -42.63
CA LEU A 151 -23.98 -4.87 -43.29
C LEU A 151 -24.91 -3.86 -43.98
N LEU A 152 -25.24 -2.76 -43.31
CA LEU A 152 -26.06 -1.69 -43.90
C LEU A 152 -25.38 -1.04 -45.11
N PHE A 153 -24.07 -0.82 -45.04
CA PHE A 153 -23.31 -0.25 -46.15
C PHE A 153 -23.30 -1.19 -47.37
N ILE A 154 -23.14 -2.49 -47.15
CA ILE A 154 -23.24 -3.50 -48.22
C ILE A 154 -24.65 -3.52 -48.82
N ILE A 155 -25.70 -3.47 -48.00
CA ILE A 155 -27.09 -3.39 -48.48
C ILE A 155 -27.30 -2.14 -49.35
N ILE A 156 -26.80 -0.98 -48.93
CA ILE A 156 -26.90 0.27 -49.70
C ILE A 156 -26.17 0.13 -51.04
N ILE A 157 -24.95 -0.44 -51.06
CA ILE A 157 -24.21 -0.69 -52.30
C ILE A 157 -25.00 -1.60 -53.23
N VAL A 158 -25.55 -2.70 -52.71
CA VAL A 158 -26.36 -3.63 -53.49
C VAL A 158 -27.58 -2.92 -54.10
N ILE A 159 -28.29 -2.11 -53.32
CA ILE A 159 -29.44 -1.32 -53.80
C ILE A 159 -29.00 -0.35 -54.91
N ILE A 160 -27.88 0.36 -54.75
CA ILE A 160 -27.35 1.29 -55.78
C ILE A 160 -26.98 0.54 -57.06
N VAL A 161 -26.32 -0.62 -56.95
CA VAL A 161 -25.94 -1.44 -58.10
C VAL A 161 -27.17 -1.99 -58.81
N MET A 162 -28.17 -2.49 -58.06
CA MET A 162 -29.44 -2.95 -58.63
C MET A 162 -30.18 -1.83 -59.36
N LYS A 163 -30.28 -0.64 -58.75
CA LYS A 163 -30.91 0.54 -59.37
C LYS A 163 -30.16 1.01 -60.63
N LYS A 164 -28.82 0.99 -60.59
CA LYS A 164 -27.98 1.32 -61.75
C LYS A 164 -28.14 0.27 -62.86
N ASN A 165 -28.28 -1.00 -62.52
CA ASN A 165 -28.50 -2.08 -63.49
C ASN A 165 -29.88 -1.96 -64.16
N GLU A 166 -30.93 -1.62 -63.43
CA GLU A 166 -32.25 -1.34 -64.02
C GLU A 166 -32.22 -0.14 -64.98
N GLN A 167 -31.52 0.95 -64.62
CA GLN A 167 -31.34 2.09 -65.53
C GLN A 167 -30.50 1.74 -66.77
N ASN A 168 -29.46 0.90 -66.63
CA ASN A 168 -28.67 0.42 -67.76
C ASN A 168 -29.48 -0.52 -68.68
N SER A 169 -30.35 -1.37 -68.13
CA SER A 169 -31.25 -2.21 -68.92
C SER A 169 -32.29 -1.37 -69.68
N GLY A 170 -32.83 -0.31 -69.07
CA GLY A 170 -33.73 0.63 -69.73
C GLY A 170 -33.05 1.44 -70.86
N LEU A 171 -31.80 1.87 -70.66
CA LEU A 171 -31.02 2.60 -71.67
C LEU A 171 -30.62 1.72 -72.86
N ASN A 172 -30.26 0.45 -72.62
CA ASN A 172 -29.95 -0.49 -73.70
C ASN A 172 -31.20 -0.82 -74.55
N LEU A 173 -32.39 -0.89 -73.93
CA LEU A 173 -33.66 -1.08 -74.64
C LEU A 173 -34.01 0.11 -75.56
N VAL A 174 -33.77 1.35 -75.12
CA VAL A 174 -33.98 2.55 -75.94
C VAL A 174 -32.95 2.64 -77.07
N ALA A 175 -31.68 2.31 -76.81
CA ALA A 175 -30.62 2.31 -77.84
C ALA A 175 -30.85 1.28 -78.95
N THR A 176 -31.49 0.13 -78.65
CA THR A 176 -31.87 -0.84 -79.68
C THR A 176 -33.06 -0.40 -80.53
N GLN A 177 -33.86 0.56 -80.08
CA GLN A 177 -35.08 0.99 -80.78
C GLN A 177 -34.84 2.18 -81.74
N ASP A 178 -33.71 2.89 -81.60
CA ASP A 178 -33.30 4.01 -82.48
C ASP A 178 -32.40 3.59 -83.65
N MET A 179 -32.15 2.29 -83.85
CA MET A 179 -31.29 1.77 -84.94
C MET A 179 -32.08 1.09 -86.08
N ASP A 180 -33.42 1.12 -86.00
CA ASP A 180 -34.35 0.65 -87.05
C ASP A 180 -35.21 1.83 -87.56
N LEU A 181 -34.62 2.75 -88.33
CA LEU A 181 -35.35 3.60 -89.29
C LEU A 181 -34.46 3.99 -90.48
#